data_AF-A0AAX3G132-F1
#
_entry.id   AF-A0AAX3G132-F1
#
_cell.length_a   1.000
_cell.length_b   1.000
_cell.length_c   1.000
_cell.angle_alpha   90.00
_cell.angle_beta   90.00
_cell.angle_gamma   90.00
#
_symmetry.space_group_name_H-M   'P 1'
#
loop_
_entity.id
_entity.type
_entity.pdbx_description
1 polymer ?
#
loop_
_entity_poly.entity_id
_entity_poly.type
_entity_poly.pdbx_seq_one_letter_code
_entity_poly.pdbx_strand_id
1 'polypeptide(L)'
;MKYKKTLAVVGGLLGACALVFIGALYTVLEREPYSATSPSGRYLLQHASAGGLLVPFGGLGYLQVIDLEDPQRVYRTPLIEDWSLDLRMYEDDKSISIFGLEFIKATKTYIIQWPDWQHHWLDWFISNTPYEFCQETDGNCF
;
A
#
# COMPACT_ATOMS: atom_id res chain seq x y z
N MET A 1 33.29 -18.91 26.41
CA MET A 1 33.77 -18.73 25.00
C MET A 1 32.76 -19.17 23.94
N LYS A 2 32.11 -20.35 24.05
CA LYS A 2 31.12 -20.83 23.08
C LYS A 2 29.94 -19.85 22.86
N TYR A 3 29.34 -19.35 23.92
CA TYR A 3 28.22 -18.40 23.84
C TYR A 3 28.53 -17.11 23.06
N LYS A 4 29.75 -16.55 23.19
CA LYS A 4 30.15 -15.33 22.46
C LYS A 4 30.23 -15.58 20.94
N LYS A 5 30.70 -16.77 20.53
CA LYS A 5 30.75 -17.17 19.11
C LYS A 5 29.34 -17.42 18.56
N THR A 6 28.49 -18.11 19.32
CA THR A 6 27.08 -18.32 18.95
C THR A 6 26.33 -17.00 18.80
N LEU A 7 26.52 -16.05 19.73
CA LEU A 7 25.89 -14.74 19.67
C LEU A 7 26.34 -13.94 18.44
N ALA A 8 27.62 -14.00 18.09
CA ALA A 8 28.16 -13.34 16.90
C ALA A 8 27.59 -13.93 15.60
N VAL A 9 27.47 -15.26 15.53
CA VAL A 9 26.88 -15.94 14.36
C VAL A 9 25.40 -15.60 14.20
N VAL A 10 24.63 -15.63 15.29
CA VAL A 10 23.20 -15.26 15.27
C VAL A 10 23.03 -13.79 14.90
N GLY A 11 23.83 -12.89 15.47
CA GLY A 11 23.81 -11.47 15.10
C GLY A 11 24.12 -11.24 13.61
N GLY A 12 25.11 -11.95 13.07
CA GLY A 12 25.44 -11.90 11.64
C GLY A 12 24.28 -12.39 10.75
N LEU A 13 23.64 -13.49 11.12
CA LEU A 13 22.46 -14.03 10.42
C LEU A 13 21.28 -13.05 10.43
N LEU A 14 20.97 -12.47 11.59
CA LEU A 14 19.91 -11.48 11.72
C LEU A 14 20.19 -10.24 10.86
N GLY A 15 21.45 -9.77 10.85
CA GLY A 15 21.88 -8.68 10.00
C GLY A 15 21.69 -9.00 8.51
N ALA A 16 22.08 -10.20 8.08
CA ALA A 16 21.88 -10.64 6.70
C ALA A 16 20.39 -10.73 6.33
N CYS A 17 19.55 -11.29 7.20
CA CYS A 17 18.09 -11.34 7.00
C CYS A 17 17.48 -9.94 6.90
N ALA A 18 17.91 -8.99 7.73
CA ALA A 18 17.44 -7.61 7.67
C ALA A 18 17.82 -6.93 6.35
N LEU A 19 19.05 -7.14 5.85
CA LEU A 19 19.48 -6.60 4.56
C LEU A 19 18.67 -7.18 3.40
N VAL A 20 18.42 -8.49 3.41
CA VAL A 20 17.56 -9.15 2.41
C VAL A 20 16.14 -8.60 2.46
N PHE A 21 15.58 -8.43 3.66
CA PHE A 21 14.25 -7.86 3.86
C PHE A 21 14.17 -6.42 3.34
N ILE A 22 15.12 -5.55 3.69
CA ILE A 22 15.17 -4.16 3.23
C ILE A 22 15.30 -4.11 1.70
N GLY A 23 16.18 -4.93 1.13
CA GLY A 23 16.34 -5.00 -0.33
C GLY A 23 15.05 -5.45 -1.02
N ALA A 24 14.38 -6.46 -0.48
CA ALA A 24 13.12 -6.95 -1.03
C ALA A 24 11.95 -5.98 -0.85
N LEU A 25 11.93 -5.20 0.24
CA LEU A 25 10.95 -4.14 0.42
C LEU A 25 11.22 -2.99 -0.56
N TYR A 26 12.48 -2.61 -0.74
CA TYR A 26 12.88 -1.55 -1.67
C TYR A 26 12.46 -1.87 -3.11
N THR A 27 12.62 -3.12 -3.57
CA THR A 27 12.18 -3.51 -4.92
C THR A 27 10.67 -3.46 -5.12
N VAL A 28 9.88 -3.59 -4.04
CA VAL A 28 8.43 -3.41 -4.07
C VAL A 28 8.05 -1.93 -4.11
N LEU A 29 8.76 -1.09 -3.35
CA LEU A 29 8.48 0.34 -3.26
C LEU A 29 8.92 1.14 -4.50
N GLU A 30 9.99 0.70 -5.16
CA GLU A 30 10.52 1.34 -6.38
C GLU A 30 9.98 0.72 -7.67
N ARG A 31 8.97 -0.16 -7.57
CA ARG A 31 8.40 -0.77 -8.76
C ARG A 31 7.68 0.28 -9.59
N GLU A 32 7.92 0.24 -10.90
CA GLU A 32 7.25 1.13 -11.85
C GLU A 32 5.72 0.95 -11.75
N PRO A 33 4.98 2.01 -11.40
CA PRO A 33 3.54 1.90 -11.21
C PRO A 33 2.78 2.21 -12.50
N TYR A 34 1.62 1.58 -12.65
CA TYR A 34 0.61 2.04 -13.60
C TYR A 34 -0.04 3.33 -13.06
N SER A 35 -0.25 4.33 -13.91
CA SER A 35 -0.66 5.68 -13.47
C SER A 35 -1.87 6.19 -14.24
N ALA A 36 -2.76 6.89 -13.55
CA ALA A 36 -3.89 7.60 -14.12
C ALA A 36 -4.02 8.98 -13.47
N THR A 37 -4.34 9.99 -14.27
CA THR A 37 -4.56 11.36 -13.76
C THR A 37 -6.04 11.54 -13.43
N SER A 38 -6.33 12.25 -12.34
CA SER A 38 -7.70 12.56 -11.94
C SER A 38 -8.40 13.51 -12.92
N PRO A 39 -9.75 13.55 -12.94
CA PRO A 39 -10.50 14.44 -13.81
C PRO A 39 -10.12 15.93 -13.70
N SER A 40 -9.77 16.40 -12.50
CA SER A 40 -9.32 17.78 -12.30
C SER A 40 -7.90 18.05 -12.80
N GLY A 41 -7.11 17.00 -13.08
CA GLY A 41 -5.69 17.11 -13.39
C GLY A 41 -4.79 17.33 -12.17
N ARG A 42 -5.37 17.45 -10.96
CA ARG A 42 -4.61 17.75 -9.74
C ARG A 42 -3.98 16.52 -9.12
N TYR A 43 -4.62 15.36 -9.21
CA TYR A 43 -4.15 14.16 -8.53
C TYR A 43 -3.64 13.13 -9.52
N LEU A 44 -2.58 12.44 -9.14
CA LEU A 44 -2.07 11.28 -9.83
C LEU A 44 -2.36 10.05 -8.97
N LEU A 45 -3.18 9.15 -9.48
CA LEU A 45 -3.40 7.84 -8.89
C LEU A 45 -2.44 6.86 -9.52
N GLN A 46 -1.73 6.11 -8.70
CA GLN A 46 -0.78 5.11 -9.17
C GLN A 46 -1.02 3.77 -8.47
N HIS A 47 -0.85 2.68 -9.21
CA HIS A 47 -0.90 1.31 -8.71
C HIS A 47 0.44 0.63 -8.97
N ALA A 48 1.02 0.04 -7.92
CA ALA A 48 2.19 -0.81 -8.03
C ALA A 48 1.89 -2.20 -7.47
N SER A 49 2.24 -3.23 -8.23
CA SER A 49 2.17 -4.62 -7.73
C SER A 49 3.23 -4.82 -6.63
N ALA A 50 2.89 -5.56 -5.59
CA ALA A 50 3.77 -5.93 -4.50
C ALA A 50 4.40 -7.32 -4.66
N GLY A 51 4.14 -8.01 -5.77
CA GLY A 51 4.65 -9.36 -6.02
C GLY A 51 6.18 -9.46 -5.93
N GLY A 52 6.70 -10.49 -5.28
CA GLY A 52 8.14 -10.64 -5.13
C GLY A 52 8.52 -11.56 -3.97
N LEU A 53 9.70 -11.35 -3.39
CA LEU A 53 10.20 -12.20 -2.32
C LEU A 53 9.33 -12.12 -1.05
N LEU A 54 8.77 -10.95 -0.74
CA LEU A 54 7.93 -10.74 0.46
C LEU A 54 6.45 -11.07 0.23
N VAL A 55 6.00 -11.08 -1.02
CA VAL A 55 4.65 -11.47 -1.44
C VAL A 55 4.79 -12.57 -2.50
N PRO A 56 5.07 -13.81 -2.08
CA PRO A 56 5.20 -14.93 -3.00
C PRO A 56 3.87 -15.16 -3.72
N PHE A 57 3.93 -15.60 -4.97
CA PHE A 57 2.77 -15.82 -5.87
C PHE A 57 2.08 -14.54 -6.37
N GLY A 58 2.47 -13.36 -5.90
CA GLY A 58 1.92 -12.07 -6.38
C GLY A 58 0.45 -11.89 -6.03
N GLY A 59 -0.27 -11.11 -6.83
CA GLY A 59 -1.71 -10.90 -6.67
C GLY A 59 -2.10 -9.84 -5.65
N LEU A 60 -1.12 -9.24 -4.95
CA LEU A 60 -1.31 -8.07 -4.12
C LEU A 60 -0.50 -6.90 -4.66
N GLY A 61 -1.02 -5.70 -4.45
CA GLY A 61 -0.36 -4.43 -4.74
C GLY A 61 -0.83 -3.35 -3.78
N TYR A 62 -0.44 -2.13 -4.05
CA TYR A 62 -0.92 -0.96 -3.31
C TYR A 62 -1.22 0.17 -4.28
N LEU A 63 -2.15 1.02 -3.88
CA LEU A 63 -2.42 2.27 -4.56
C LEU A 63 -1.72 3.41 -3.83
N GLN A 64 -1.43 4.44 -4.61
CA GLN A 64 -1.01 5.71 -4.05
C GLN A 64 -1.64 6.90 -4.76
N VAL A 65 -2.05 7.87 -3.96
CA VAL A 65 -2.49 9.18 -4.42
C VAL A 65 -1.35 10.17 -4.22
N ILE A 66 -1.05 10.93 -5.27
CA ILE A 66 -0.10 12.04 -5.25
C ILE A 66 -0.87 13.31 -5.58
N ASP A 67 -0.80 14.31 -4.71
CA ASP A 67 -1.30 15.66 -5.00
C ASP A 67 -0.23 16.40 -5.80
N LEU A 68 -0.50 16.76 -7.05
CA LEU A 68 0.49 17.42 -7.92
C LEU A 68 0.80 18.86 -7.48
N GLU A 69 0.01 19.45 -6.58
CA GLU A 69 0.36 20.70 -5.91
C GLU A 69 1.44 20.52 -4.84
N ASP A 70 1.57 19.31 -4.25
CA ASP A 70 2.61 18.94 -3.29
C ASP A 70 3.12 17.51 -3.57
N PRO A 71 3.87 17.32 -4.67
CA PRO A 71 4.23 15.99 -5.17
C PRO A 71 5.18 15.21 -4.25
N GLN A 72 5.72 15.85 -3.22
CA GLN A 72 6.54 15.18 -2.21
C GLN A 72 5.69 14.33 -1.24
N ARG A 73 4.36 14.52 -1.23
CA ARG A 73 3.44 13.75 -0.39
C ARG A 73 2.75 12.66 -1.19
N VAL A 74 3.18 11.43 -0.93
CA VAL A 74 2.60 10.22 -1.48
C VAL A 74 1.81 9.50 -0.39
N TYR A 75 0.50 9.33 -0.62
CA TYR A 75 -0.39 8.60 0.28
C TYR A 75 -0.57 7.19 -0.25
N ARG A 76 -0.02 6.17 0.42
CA ARG A 76 -0.11 4.75 0.06
C ARG A 76 -1.15 4.02 0.89
N THR A 77 -1.92 3.16 0.23
CA THR A 77 -2.85 2.22 0.87
C THR A 77 -2.11 1.08 1.57
N PRO A 78 -2.79 0.31 2.44
CA PRO A 78 -2.35 -1.07 2.71
C PRO A 78 -2.40 -1.92 1.43
N LEU A 79 -1.94 -3.17 1.54
CA LEU A 79 -1.99 -4.11 0.43
C LEU A 79 -3.44 -4.46 0.10
N ILE A 80 -3.70 -4.55 -1.20
CA ILE A 80 -5.00 -4.82 -1.81
C ILE A 80 -4.79 -5.76 -2.99
N GLU A 81 -5.84 -6.43 -3.43
CA GLU A 81 -5.73 -7.43 -4.51
C GLU A 81 -5.51 -6.75 -5.87
N ASP A 82 -4.56 -7.24 -6.68
CA ASP A 82 -4.18 -6.62 -7.96
C ASP A 82 -5.31 -6.69 -9.01
N TRP A 83 -6.18 -7.70 -8.94
CA TRP A 83 -7.25 -7.92 -9.94
C TRP A 83 -8.43 -6.96 -9.78
N SER A 84 -8.58 -6.29 -8.64
CA SER A 84 -9.71 -5.39 -8.35
C SER A 84 -9.47 -3.96 -8.86
N LEU A 85 -8.32 -3.70 -9.50
CA LEU A 85 -7.80 -2.35 -9.71
C LEU A 85 -8.05 -1.81 -11.11
N ASP A 86 -9.26 -1.32 -11.27
CA ASP A 86 -9.61 -0.40 -12.33
C ASP A 86 -9.28 1.04 -11.90
N LEU A 87 -8.30 1.67 -12.55
CA LEU A 87 -7.93 3.07 -12.27
C LEU A 87 -8.95 4.09 -12.82
N ARG A 88 -10.11 3.66 -13.32
CA ARG A 88 -11.25 4.54 -13.56
C ARG A 88 -11.72 5.16 -12.25
N MET A 89 -11.21 6.35 -11.98
CA MET A 89 -11.51 7.10 -10.76
C MET A 89 -12.63 8.12 -10.98
N TYR A 90 -13.42 8.32 -9.94
CA TYR A 90 -14.31 9.45 -9.76
C TYR A 90 -13.65 10.45 -8.80
N GLU A 91 -13.82 11.72 -9.06
CA GLU A 91 -13.31 12.79 -8.21
C GLU A 91 -14.41 13.80 -7.95
N ASP A 92 -14.61 14.15 -6.68
CA ASP A 92 -15.42 15.28 -6.26
C ASP A 92 -14.65 16.19 -5.28
N ASP A 93 -15.33 17.19 -4.70
CA ASP A 93 -14.69 18.14 -3.80
C ASP A 93 -14.13 17.50 -2.51
N LYS A 94 -14.64 16.33 -2.11
CA LYS A 94 -14.35 15.68 -0.83
C LYS A 94 -13.41 14.49 -0.99
N SER A 95 -13.49 13.74 -2.09
CA SER A 95 -12.77 12.48 -2.24
C SER A 95 -12.33 12.16 -3.67
N ILE A 96 -11.45 11.17 -3.75
CA ILE A 96 -11.06 10.47 -4.97
C ILE A 96 -11.42 9.01 -4.76
N SER A 97 -12.27 8.47 -5.62
CA SER A 97 -12.82 7.13 -5.44
C SER A 97 -12.54 6.28 -6.66
N ILE A 98 -12.19 5.03 -6.45
CA ILE A 98 -12.25 3.97 -7.45
C ILE A 98 -13.20 2.90 -6.94
N PHE A 99 -13.43 1.84 -7.73
CA PHE A 99 -14.27 0.74 -7.31
C PHE A 99 -13.79 0.15 -5.97
N GLY A 100 -14.60 0.29 -4.92
CA GLY A 100 -14.34 -0.29 -3.59
C GLY A 100 -13.26 0.38 -2.74
N LEU A 101 -12.74 1.54 -3.16
CA LEU A 101 -11.78 2.33 -2.39
C LEU A 101 -12.04 3.83 -2.55
N GLU A 102 -12.07 4.55 -1.44
CA GLU A 102 -12.22 6.00 -1.40
C GLU A 102 -11.07 6.65 -0.63
N PHE A 103 -10.54 7.77 -1.16
CA PHE A 103 -9.53 8.60 -0.51
C PHE A 103 -10.13 9.95 -0.11
N ILE A 104 -10.27 10.18 1.18
CA ILE A 104 -10.85 11.41 1.73
C ILE A 104 -9.80 12.53 1.71
N LYS A 105 -10.03 13.57 0.91
CA LYS A 105 -9.07 14.67 0.69
C LYS A 105 -8.79 15.47 1.95
N ALA A 106 -9.77 15.64 2.82
CA ALA A 106 -9.67 16.45 4.03
C ALA A 106 -8.81 15.79 5.12
N THR A 107 -9.05 14.51 5.39
CA THR A 107 -8.37 13.74 6.44
C THR A 107 -7.14 12.98 5.93
N LYS A 108 -7.00 12.84 4.60
CA LYS A 108 -5.98 12.00 3.96
C LYS A 108 -6.08 10.56 4.46
N THR A 109 -7.29 10.01 4.45
CA THR A 109 -7.60 8.65 4.92
C THR A 109 -8.18 7.84 3.77
N TYR A 110 -7.83 6.56 3.71
CA TYR A 110 -8.48 5.59 2.81
C TYR A 110 -9.66 4.90 3.49
N ILE A 111 -10.74 4.69 2.75
CA ILE A 111 -11.87 3.84 3.13
C ILE A 111 -11.90 2.66 2.17
N ILE A 112 -11.70 1.45 2.68
CA ILE A 112 -11.71 0.21 1.92
C ILE A 112 -13.08 -0.44 2.10
N GLN A 113 -13.75 -0.72 0.98
CA GLN A 113 -15.14 -1.19 0.94
C GLN A 113 -15.27 -2.61 0.35
N TRP A 114 -14.16 -3.29 0.04
CA TRP A 114 -14.17 -4.68 -0.42
C TRP A 114 -14.41 -5.64 0.74
N PRO A 115 -15.55 -6.34 0.81
CA PRO A 115 -15.96 -7.09 2.00
C PRO A 115 -15.02 -8.25 2.35
N ASP A 116 -14.26 -8.75 1.38
CA ASP A 116 -13.28 -9.82 1.49
C ASP A 116 -11.85 -9.31 1.76
N TRP A 117 -11.65 -8.00 1.88
CA TRP A 117 -10.34 -7.43 2.18
C TRP A 117 -9.83 -7.90 3.55
N GLN A 118 -8.56 -8.30 3.58
CA GLN A 118 -7.88 -8.75 4.78
C GLN A 118 -6.56 -8.03 4.95
N HIS A 119 -6.24 -7.74 6.21
CA HIS A 119 -4.94 -7.21 6.58
C HIS A 119 -3.82 -8.16 6.17
N HIS A 120 -2.77 -7.60 5.59
CA HIS A 120 -1.52 -8.30 5.33
C HIS A 120 -0.44 -7.78 6.28
N TRP A 121 0.42 -8.66 6.79
CA TRP A 121 1.48 -8.25 7.74
C TRP A 121 2.44 -7.20 7.16
N LEU A 122 2.58 -7.15 5.83
CA LEU A 122 3.43 -6.19 5.13
C LEU A 122 2.81 -4.78 5.07
N ASP A 123 1.53 -4.62 5.44
CA ASP A 123 0.85 -3.32 5.50
C ASP A 123 1.61 -2.34 6.40
N TRP A 124 2.22 -2.82 7.48
CA TRP A 124 3.06 -2.01 8.38
C TRP A 124 4.25 -1.33 7.71
N PHE A 125 4.70 -1.84 6.56
CA PHE A 125 5.88 -1.34 5.85
C PHE A 125 5.52 -0.61 4.55
N ILE A 126 4.39 -0.98 3.93
CA ILE A 126 3.94 -0.40 2.65
C ILE A 126 3.01 0.78 2.89
N SER A 127 2.03 0.63 3.78
CA SER A 127 1.08 1.69 4.06
C SER A 127 1.75 2.81 4.86
N ASN A 128 1.50 4.04 4.44
CA ASN A 128 1.90 5.24 5.19
C ASN A 128 0.73 6.19 5.44
N THR A 129 -0.50 5.73 5.18
CA THR A 129 -1.72 6.53 5.25
C THR A 129 -2.70 5.87 6.21
N PRO A 130 -3.40 6.62 7.07
CA PRO A 130 -4.52 6.08 7.83
C PRO A 130 -5.55 5.43 6.90
N TYR A 131 -6.14 4.33 7.33
CA TYR A 131 -7.19 3.67 6.59
C TYR A 131 -8.24 3.05 7.51
N GLU A 132 -9.45 2.99 7.02
CA GLU A 132 -10.59 2.34 7.64
C GLU A 132 -11.08 1.24 6.73
N PHE A 133 -11.48 0.12 7.33
CA PHE A 133 -12.09 -0.98 6.63
C PHE A 133 -13.55 -1.07 7.03
N CYS A 134 -14.43 -0.94 6.05
CA CYS A 134 -15.85 -1.16 6.25
C CYS A 134 -16.17 -2.65 6.18
N GLN A 135 -16.51 -3.27 7.30
CA GLN A 135 -17.19 -4.56 7.26
C GLN A 135 -18.68 -4.34 7.03
N GLU A 136 -19.30 -5.16 6.18
CA GLU A 136 -20.73 -5.10 5.86
C GLU A 136 -21.63 -5.19 7.11
N THR A 137 -21.10 -5.74 8.22
CA THR A 137 -21.74 -5.76 9.54
C THR A 137 -21.90 -4.41 10.23
N ASP A 138 -21.17 -3.37 9.80
CA ASP A 138 -21.15 -2.06 10.47
C ASP A 138 -22.22 -1.09 9.91
N GLY A 139 -22.97 -1.49 8.88
CA GLY A 139 -24.10 -0.73 8.31
C GLY A 139 -23.73 0.65 7.74
N ASN A 140 -22.43 0.94 7.63
CA ASN A 140 -21.88 2.24 7.21
C ASN A 140 -21.24 2.19 5.82
N CYS A 141 -21.36 1.06 5.12
CA CYS A 141 -20.89 0.94 3.75
C CYS A 141 -22.04 0.50 2.84
N PHE A 142 -22.45 1.46 2.02
CA PHE A 142 -23.68 1.57 1.22
C PHE A 142 -24.98 1.67 2.01
#